data_AF-A0A9D5NM75-F1
#
_entry.id   AF-A0A9D5NM75-F1
#
_cell.length_a   1.000
_cell.length_b   1.000
_cell.length_c   1.000
_cell.angle_alpha   90.00
_cell.angle_beta   90.00
_cell.angle_gamma   90.00
#
_symmetry.space_group_name_H-M   'P 1'
#
loop_
_entity.id
_entity.type
_entity.pdbx_description
1 polymer ?
#
loop_
_entity_poly.entity_id
_entity_poly.type
_entity_poly.pdbx_seq_one_letter_code
_entity_poly.pdbx_strand_id
1 'polypeptide(L)'
;MKICRNLDVVSIGGFSKTKREQYDKDMYDEKRRNGELAAAREDGIAEGHAEGLAEGRIEGREEANMEVAKKMLAAGIPVEQIAQFTGLNLEVIGSLK
;
A
#
# COMPACT_ATOMS: atom_id res chain seq x y z
N MET A 1 -7.66 -20.79 8.05
CA MET A 1 -8.67 -21.22 9.05
C MET A 1 -8.87 -22.74 8.98
N LYS A 2 -8.07 -23.56 9.67
CA LYS A 2 -8.29 -25.02 9.72
C LYS A 2 -7.79 -25.72 11.00
N ILE A 3 -7.51 -24.99 12.08
CA ILE A 3 -6.87 -25.58 13.28
C ILE A 3 -7.80 -25.61 14.52
N CYS A 4 -8.88 -24.84 14.60
CA CYS A 4 -9.69 -24.77 15.84
C CYS A 4 -10.99 -25.60 15.85
N ARG A 5 -11.29 -26.42 14.82
CA ARG A 5 -12.61 -27.09 14.75
C ARG A 5 -12.72 -28.44 15.46
N ASN A 6 -11.60 -29.07 15.85
CA ASN A 6 -11.63 -30.47 16.31
C ASN A 6 -11.43 -30.70 17.82
N LEU A 7 -10.99 -29.71 18.61
CA LEU A 7 -10.85 -29.90 20.07
C LEU A 7 -12.08 -29.46 20.89
N ASP A 8 -12.91 -28.52 20.41
CA ASP A 8 -14.00 -27.95 21.22
C ASP A 8 -15.35 -28.67 21.05
N VAL A 9 -15.57 -29.37 19.92
CA VAL A 9 -16.84 -30.06 19.64
C VAL A 9 -17.14 -31.21 20.61
N VAL A 10 -16.12 -31.85 21.18
CA VAL A 10 -16.28 -32.93 22.18
C VAL A 10 -16.73 -32.37 23.54
N SER A 11 -16.40 -31.12 23.85
CA SER A 11 -16.64 -30.49 25.16
C SER A 11 -18.00 -29.76 25.25
N ILE A 12 -18.55 -29.30 24.11
CA ILE A 12 -19.82 -28.55 24.03
C ILE A 12 -21.06 -29.45 24.27
N GLY A 13 -20.90 -30.77 24.07
CA GLY A 13 -21.94 -31.77 24.33
C GLY A 13 -22.43 -31.80 25.79
N GLY A 14 -21.57 -31.42 26.75
CA GLY A 14 -21.86 -31.40 28.19
C GLY A 14 -22.21 -30.03 28.79
N PHE A 15 -22.30 -28.97 27.98
CA PHE A 15 -22.58 -27.63 28.49
C PHE A 15 -24.07 -27.42 28.82
N SER A 16 -24.33 -26.71 29.93
CA SER A 16 -25.66 -26.18 30.26
C SER A 16 -26.10 -25.19 29.18
N LYS A 17 -27.41 -25.00 29.01
CA LYS A 17 -27.99 -24.06 28.03
C LYS A 17 -27.33 -22.66 28.09
N THR A 18 -27.11 -22.16 29.30
CA THR A 18 -26.45 -20.87 29.56
C THR A 18 -25.00 -20.80 29.09
N LYS A 19 -24.21 -21.87 29.25
CA LYS A 19 -22.82 -21.93 28.78
C LYS A 19 -22.74 -22.00 27.26
N ARG A 20 -23.70 -22.64 26.58
CA ARG A 20 -23.78 -22.65 25.12
C ARG A 20 -24.09 -21.27 24.56
N GLU A 21 -25.07 -20.59 25.15
CA GLU A 21 -25.44 -19.22 24.75
C GLU A 21 -24.28 -18.23 24.93
N GLN A 22 -23.51 -18.36 26.03
CA GLN A 22 -22.31 -17.54 26.23
C GLN A 22 -21.22 -17.86 25.20
N TYR A 23 -20.96 -19.14 24.96
CA TYR A 23 -19.98 -19.58 23.94
C TYR A 23 -20.33 -19.04 22.54
N ASP A 24 -21.60 -19.10 22.14
CA ASP A 24 -22.03 -18.61 20.83
C ASP A 24 -21.87 -17.07 20.70
N LYS A 25 -22.12 -16.34 21.79
CA LYS A 25 -21.88 -14.88 21.85
C LYS A 25 -20.40 -14.55 21.74
N ASP A 26 -19.56 -15.19 22.54
CA ASP A 26 -18.11 -14.96 22.53
C ASP A 26 -17.51 -15.28 21.16
N MET A 27 -17.96 -16.39 20.55
CA MET A 27 -17.57 -16.78 19.19
C MET A 27 -18.02 -15.78 18.12
N TYR A 28 -19.21 -15.19 18.27
CA TYR A 28 -19.70 -14.16 17.35
C TYR A 28 -18.88 -12.88 17.46
N ASP A 29 -18.57 -12.45 18.68
CA ASP A 29 -17.75 -11.26 18.93
C ASP A 29 -16.32 -11.44 18.42
N GLU A 30 -15.72 -12.61 18.61
CA GLU A 30 -14.41 -12.92 18.03
C GLU A 30 -14.40 -12.85 16.51
N LYS A 31 -15.42 -13.43 15.85
CA LYS A 31 -15.54 -13.36 14.40
C LYS A 31 -15.68 -11.92 13.91
N ARG A 32 -16.48 -11.11 14.60
CA ARG A 32 -16.64 -9.69 14.28
C ARG A 32 -15.31 -8.95 14.39
N ARG A 33 -14.61 -9.07 15.52
CA ARG A 33 -13.28 -8.44 15.71
C ARG A 33 -12.28 -8.87 14.65
N ASN A 34 -12.24 -10.16 14.32
CA ASN A 34 -11.35 -10.68 13.30
C ASN A 34 -11.72 -10.17 11.90
N GLY A 35 -13.02 -10.02 11.61
CA GLY A 35 -13.50 -9.41 10.37
C GLY A 35 -13.09 -7.95 10.25
N GLU A 36 -13.26 -7.16 11.32
CA GLU A 36 -12.85 -5.76 11.39
C GLU A 36 -11.33 -5.59 11.20
N LEU A 37 -10.53 -6.42 11.86
CA LEU A 37 -9.08 -6.43 11.71
C LEU A 37 -8.63 -6.84 10.31
N ALA A 38 -9.33 -7.80 9.69
CA ALA A 38 -9.03 -8.23 8.33
C ALA A 38 -9.35 -7.12 7.31
N ALA A 39 -10.52 -6.49 7.44
CA ALA A 39 -10.92 -5.36 6.60
C ALA A 39 -9.93 -4.19 6.73
N ALA A 40 -9.59 -3.78 7.96
CA ALA A 40 -8.63 -2.70 8.19
C ALA A 40 -7.23 -2.97 7.60
N ARG A 41 -6.79 -4.23 7.56
CA ARG A 41 -5.54 -4.61 6.91
C ARG A 41 -5.65 -4.55 5.39
N GLU A 42 -6.75 -5.00 4.83
CA GLU A 42 -7.00 -4.96 3.39
C GLU A 42 -7.05 -3.52 2.89
N ASP A 43 -7.79 -2.65 3.58
CA ASP A 43 -7.88 -1.23 3.30
C ASP A 43 -6.50 -0.57 3.38
N GLY A 44 -5.73 -0.81 4.45
CA GLY A 44 -4.39 -0.24 4.59
C GLY A 44 -3.39 -0.71 3.54
N ILE A 45 -3.49 -1.96 3.05
CA ILE A 45 -2.67 -2.46 1.94
C ILE A 45 -3.09 -1.78 0.63
N ALA A 46 -4.40 -1.64 0.40
CA ALA A 46 -4.93 -1.01 -0.81
C ALA A 46 -4.52 0.47 -0.90
N GLU A 47 -4.67 1.22 0.19
CA GLU A 47 -4.23 2.62 0.28
C GLU A 47 -2.73 2.74 0.08
N GLY A 48 -1.92 1.98 0.83
CA GLY A 48 -0.46 2.05 0.72
C GLY A 48 0.06 1.66 -0.67
N HIS A 49 -0.58 0.70 -1.35
CA HIS A 49 -0.23 0.35 -2.73
C HIS A 49 -0.62 1.46 -3.72
N ALA A 50 -1.78 2.08 -3.54
CA ALA A 50 -2.21 3.19 -4.40
C ALA A 50 -1.31 4.42 -4.24
N GLU A 51 -0.97 4.79 -3.00
CA GLU A 51 -0.03 5.88 -2.70
C GLU A 51 1.35 5.59 -3.27
N GLY A 52 1.90 4.40 -3.00
CA GLY A 52 3.23 4.03 -3.52
C GLY A 52 3.31 4.00 -5.05
N LEU A 53 2.24 3.60 -5.74
CA LEU A 53 2.17 3.68 -7.21
C LEU A 53 2.13 5.12 -7.72
N ALA A 54 1.40 5.99 -7.03
CA ALA A 54 1.29 7.40 -7.41
C ALA A 54 2.64 8.12 -7.22
N GLU A 55 3.26 7.95 -6.05
CA GLU A 55 4.57 8.51 -5.73
C GLU A 55 5.65 7.99 -6.69
N GLY A 56 5.76 6.66 -6.85
CA GLY A 56 6.77 6.06 -7.73
C GLY A 56 6.61 6.46 -9.20
N ARG A 57 5.39 6.76 -9.67
CA ARG A 57 5.16 7.27 -11.03
C ARG A 57 5.62 8.71 -11.20
N ILE A 58 5.46 9.54 -10.17
CA ILE A 58 5.92 10.94 -10.19
C ILE A 58 7.46 10.95 -10.13
N GLU A 59 8.04 10.28 -9.14
CA GLU A 59 9.49 10.18 -8.95
C GLU A 59 10.17 9.63 -10.21
N GLY A 60 9.67 8.52 -10.76
CA GLY A 60 10.25 7.93 -11.98
C GLY A 60 10.16 8.85 -13.21
N ARG A 61 9.14 9.70 -13.30
CA ARG A 61 9.02 10.69 -14.38
C ARG A 61 10.02 11.83 -14.20
N GLU A 62 10.20 12.31 -12.98
CA GLU A 62 11.19 13.34 -12.65
C GLU A 62 12.61 12.84 -12.88
N GLU A 63 12.93 11.63 -12.42
CA GLU A 63 14.22 10.98 -12.65
C GLU A 63 14.51 10.80 -14.14
N ALA A 64 13.53 10.33 -14.92
CA ALA A 64 13.68 10.19 -16.38
C ALA A 64 13.92 11.54 -17.06
N ASN A 65 13.18 12.58 -16.66
CA ASN A 65 13.37 13.93 -17.19
C ASN A 65 14.76 14.49 -16.85
N MET A 66 15.25 14.26 -15.62
CA MET A 66 16.59 14.67 -15.19
C MET A 66 17.68 13.92 -15.96
N GLU A 67 17.54 12.62 -16.18
CA GLU A 67 18.48 11.85 -17.00
C GLU A 67 18.54 12.35 -18.44
N VAL A 68 17.37 12.62 -19.04
CA VAL A 68 17.28 13.15 -20.40
C VAL A 68 17.94 14.52 -20.48
N ALA A 69 17.69 15.41 -19.51
CA ALA A 69 18.32 16.72 -19.44
C ALA A 69 19.86 16.61 -19.35
N LYS A 70 20.40 15.71 -18.52
CA LYS A 70 21.86 15.45 -18.45
C LYS A 70 22.43 14.99 -19.80
N LYS A 71 21.75 14.07 -20.48
CA LYS A 71 22.17 13.57 -21.81
C LYS A 71 22.13 14.69 -22.87
N MET A 72 21.11 15.55 -22.83
CA MET A 72 20.98 16.70 -23.73
C MET A 72 22.07 17.76 -23.48
N LEU A 73 22.41 18.03 -22.21
CA LEU A 73 23.53 18.91 -21.84
C LEU A 73 24.85 18.36 -22.37
N ALA A 74 25.11 17.06 -22.20
CA ALA A 74 26.31 16.40 -22.72
C ALA A 74 26.38 16.45 -24.26
N ALA A 75 25.23 16.47 -24.94
CA ALA A 75 25.13 16.64 -26.39
C ALA A 75 25.31 18.10 -26.87
N GLY A 76 25.47 19.07 -25.95
CA GLY A 76 25.68 20.47 -26.29
C GLY A 76 24.41 21.23 -26.68
N ILE A 77 23.23 20.71 -26.33
CA ILE A 77 21.95 21.37 -26.58
C ILE A 77 21.81 22.57 -25.62
N PRO A 78 21.33 23.74 -26.08
CA PRO A 78 21.14 24.92 -25.23
C PRO A 78 20.10 24.68 -24.14
N VAL A 79 20.35 25.26 -22.96
CA VAL A 79 19.58 25.05 -21.72
C VAL A 79 18.11 25.44 -21.89
N GLU A 80 17.83 26.45 -22.70
CA GLU A 80 16.48 26.93 -23.01
C GLU A 80 15.66 25.88 -23.77
N GLN A 81 16.28 25.16 -24.71
CA GLN A 81 15.63 24.06 -25.41
C GLN A 81 15.42 22.85 -24.49
N ILE A 82 16.39 22.55 -23.63
CA ILE A 82 16.26 21.46 -22.66
C ILE A 82 15.07 21.70 -21.72
N ALA A 83 14.91 22.94 -21.22
CA ALA A 83 13.76 23.33 -20.41
C ALA A 83 12.44 23.15 -21.16
N GLN A 84 12.40 23.50 -22.44
CA GLN A 84 11.21 23.34 -23.29
C GLN A 84 10.81 21.85 -23.47
N PHE A 85 11.77 20.95 -23.66
CA PHE A 85 11.49 19.53 -23.93
C PHE A 85 11.26 18.70 -22.67
N THR A 86 11.95 19.01 -21.58
CA THR A 86 11.90 18.24 -20.32
C THR A 86 10.90 18.81 -19.32
N GLY A 87 10.46 20.06 -19.50
CA GLY A 87 9.61 20.77 -18.55
C GLY A 87 10.31 21.12 -17.23
N LEU A 88 11.62 20.94 -17.14
CA LEU A 88 12.43 21.28 -15.97
C LEU A 88 12.72 22.80 -15.96
N ASN A 89 12.83 23.36 -14.75
CA ASN A 89 13.19 24.77 -14.58
C ASN A 89 14.66 25.00 -14.96
N LEU A 90 14.98 26.20 -15.46
CA LEU A 90 16.34 26.59 -15.87
C LEU A 90 17.34 26.45 -14.71
N GLU A 91 16.93 26.73 -13.47
CA GLU A 91 17.76 26.57 -12.28
C GLU A 91 18.14 25.11 -12.00
N VAL A 92 17.18 24.19 -12.20
CA VAL A 92 17.40 22.75 -12.03
C VAL A 92 18.38 22.26 -13.10
N ILE A 93 18.18 22.66 -14.36
CA ILE A 93 19.09 22.30 -15.46
C ILE A 93 20.48 22.92 -15.28
N GLY A 94 20.57 24.15 -14.79
CA GLY A 94 21.83 24.79 -14.45
C GLY A 94 22.60 24.07 -13.34
N SER A 95 21.88 23.43 -12.43
CA SER A 95 22.45 22.60 -11.35
C SER A 95 22.87 21.20 -11.81
N LEU A 96 22.44 20.77 -13.01
CA LEU A 96 22.82 19.49 -13.64
C LEU A 96 24.11 19.57 -14.46
N LYS A 97 24.70 20.77 -14.56
CA LYS A 97 25.88 21.08 -15.39
C LYS A 97 27.19 20.64 -14.75
#